data_AF-A0A397HVF0-F1
#
_entry.id   AF-A0A397HVF0-F1
#
_cell.length_a   1.000
_cell.length_b   1.000
_cell.length_c   1.000
_cell.angle_alpha   90.00
_cell.angle_beta   90.00
_cell.angle_gamma   90.00
#
_symmetry.space_group_name_H-M   'P 1'
#
loop_
_entity.id
_entity.type
_entity.pdbx_description
1 polymer ?
#
loop_
_entity_poly.entity_id
_entity_poly.type
_entity_poly.pdbx_seq_one_letter_code
_entity_poly.pdbx_strand_id
1 'polypeptide(L)'
;MALIVNGDIARATTYLKEISEHAGNALPYISEFRNLSALLANRELCELLSRLSGENEYLKILEVQLEHMEQRLGINWHPEQSLHTSISDLGYIATGHPLLTMDGDSTGYESSERLIAEIHALGCSGSLSDLARLANCLDEHGGEQIPVVQSSTESTPLELAWVPQRCPVDVLDSSEVRSGEHTTYSPSSLGLLRLNPQNAGLSPTDTRSLHLMQLGFLIMKLKAPSSEHEWRESGHIVALDRTSGQLFAVFVGKAQGRISPGILSHIPRTPPDLNSIVKIKLGGDVNGTHYSDNHSSPEFDITKCHLDVDPCPDLVT
;
A
#
# COMPACT_ATOMS: atom_id res chain seq x y z
N MET A 1 6.84 -1.22 -15.85
CA MET A 1 6.11 -0.29 -14.97
C MET A 1 6.28 1.16 -15.34
N ALA A 2 7.49 1.72 -15.32
CA ALA A 2 7.71 3.14 -15.62
C ALA A 2 7.01 3.61 -16.91
N LEU A 3 7.01 2.81 -17.98
CA LEU A 3 6.34 3.15 -19.24
C LEU A 3 4.81 3.20 -19.12
N ILE A 4 4.20 2.30 -18.36
CA ILE A 4 2.74 2.24 -18.19
C ILE A 4 2.26 3.39 -17.31
N VAL A 5 2.99 3.63 -16.22
CA VAL A 5 2.73 4.75 -15.30
C VAL A 5 2.89 6.09 -16.03
N ASN A 6 3.85 6.20 -16.96
CA ASN A 6 4.05 7.40 -17.77
C ASN A 6 3.11 7.47 -19.00
N GLY A 7 2.16 6.54 -19.17
CA GLY A 7 1.22 6.49 -20.29
C GLY A 7 1.83 6.07 -21.65
N ASP A 8 3.08 5.61 -21.68
CA ASP A 8 3.80 5.16 -22.87
C ASP A 8 3.49 3.69 -23.20
N ILE A 9 2.21 3.45 -23.52
CA ILE A 9 1.65 2.12 -23.82
C ILE A 9 2.29 1.52 -25.09
N ALA A 10 2.65 2.36 -26.06
CA ALA A 10 3.27 1.94 -27.31
C ALA A 10 4.63 1.27 -27.06
N ARG A 11 5.50 1.90 -26.25
CA ARG A 11 6.79 1.28 -25.91
C ARG A 11 6.63 0.07 -25.01
N ALA A 12 5.70 0.10 -24.06
CA ALA A 12 5.40 -1.07 -23.22
C ALA A 12 5.00 -2.29 -24.08
N THR A 13 4.16 -2.07 -25.09
CA THR A 13 3.73 -3.09 -26.06
C THR A 13 4.91 -3.64 -26.86
N THR A 14 5.80 -2.78 -27.35
CA THR A 14 6.99 -3.21 -28.09
C THR A 14 7.88 -4.10 -27.23
N TYR A 15 8.17 -3.70 -25.99
CA TYR A 15 9.00 -4.51 -25.11
C TYR A 15 8.37 -5.85 -24.74
N LEU A 16 7.05 -5.90 -24.49
CA LEU A 16 6.39 -7.18 -24.22
C LEU A 16 6.48 -8.15 -25.40
N LYS A 17 6.38 -7.64 -26.64
CA LYS A 17 6.57 -8.46 -27.85
C LYS A 17 8.00 -8.95 -27.96
N GLU A 18 8.98 -8.07 -27.80
CA GLU A 18 10.40 -8.44 -27.85
C GLU A 18 10.73 -9.50 -26.79
N ILE A 19 10.26 -9.32 -25.54
CA ILE A 19 10.44 -10.30 -24.47
C ILE A 19 9.80 -11.64 -24.84
N SER A 20 8.58 -11.61 -25.39
CA SER A 20 7.89 -12.83 -25.82
C SER A 20 8.64 -13.57 -26.91
N GLU A 21 9.14 -12.86 -27.93
CA GLU A 21 9.96 -13.42 -29.00
C GLU A 21 11.23 -14.09 -28.46
N HIS A 22 11.92 -13.43 -27.52
CA HIS A 22 13.12 -13.99 -26.87
C HIS A 22 12.82 -15.20 -25.98
N ALA A 23 11.60 -15.29 -25.45
CA ALA A 23 11.13 -16.39 -24.61
C ALA A 23 10.35 -17.47 -25.38
N GLY A 24 10.48 -17.52 -26.71
CA GLY A 24 9.86 -18.57 -27.53
C GLY A 24 8.38 -18.36 -27.84
N ASN A 25 7.97 -17.09 -28.02
CA ASN A 25 6.58 -16.65 -28.21
C ASN A 25 5.67 -16.94 -27.02
N ALA A 26 6.22 -16.84 -25.80
CA ALA A 26 5.51 -16.97 -24.54
C ALA A 26 5.97 -15.88 -23.56
N LEU A 27 5.21 -15.60 -22.51
CA LEU A 27 5.64 -14.72 -21.42
C LEU A 27 5.65 -15.50 -20.11
N PRO A 28 6.60 -16.43 -19.92
CA PRO A 28 6.64 -17.25 -18.72
C PRO A 28 6.79 -16.36 -17.47
N TYR A 29 6.10 -16.75 -16.39
CA TYR A 29 6.09 -16.05 -15.09
C TYR A 29 5.45 -14.66 -15.09
N ILE A 30 4.76 -14.26 -16.17
CA ILE A 30 4.02 -12.99 -16.17
C ILE A 30 2.86 -13.02 -15.18
N SER A 31 2.32 -14.20 -14.83
CA SER A 31 1.31 -14.33 -13.78
C SER A 31 1.84 -13.94 -12.40
N GLU A 32 3.14 -14.10 -12.16
CA GLU A 32 3.82 -13.74 -10.90
C GLU A 32 4.30 -12.28 -10.88
N PHE A 33 4.05 -11.53 -11.96
CA PHE A 33 4.47 -10.15 -12.03
C PHE A 33 3.68 -9.29 -11.04
N ARG A 34 4.38 -8.71 -10.05
CA ARG A 34 3.80 -7.91 -8.95
C ARG A 34 2.78 -6.85 -9.38
N ASN A 35 2.94 -6.28 -10.58
CA ASN A 35 2.07 -5.23 -11.10
C ASN A 35 1.24 -5.70 -12.31
N LEU A 36 0.87 -6.98 -12.33
CA LEU A 36 0.02 -7.57 -13.36
C LEU A 36 -1.34 -6.85 -13.45
N SER A 37 -1.91 -6.43 -12.33
CA SER A 37 -3.16 -5.64 -12.29
C SER A 37 -3.05 -4.36 -13.12
N ALA A 38 -1.93 -3.64 -13.04
CA ALA A 38 -1.68 -2.43 -13.81
C ALA A 38 -1.52 -2.70 -15.32
N LEU A 39 -0.97 -3.86 -15.70
CA LEU A 39 -0.95 -4.30 -17.10
C LEU A 39 -2.37 -4.58 -17.61
N LEU A 40 -3.16 -5.31 -16.82
CA LEU A 40 -4.51 -5.75 -17.18
C LEU A 40 -5.53 -4.61 -17.18
N ALA A 41 -5.30 -3.54 -16.39
CA ALA A 41 -6.12 -2.34 -16.39
C ALA A 41 -6.12 -1.61 -17.75
N ASN A 42 -5.05 -1.76 -18.54
CA ASN A 42 -5.00 -1.24 -19.90
C ASN A 42 -5.53 -2.28 -20.89
N ARG A 43 -6.57 -1.92 -21.64
CA ARG A 43 -7.22 -2.81 -22.61
C ARG A 43 -6.27 -3.36 -23.66
N GLU A 44 -5.40 -2.53 -24.25
CA GLU A 44 -4.49 -2.96 -25.30
C GLU A 44 -3.46 -3.96 -24.78
N LEU A 45 -2.91 -3.72 -23.59
CA LEU A 45 -1.97 -4.62 -22.94
C LEU A 45 -2.64 -5.91 -22.47
N CYS A 46 -3.88 -5.85 -21.99
CA CYS A 46 -4.66 -7.03 -21.62
C CYS A 46 -4.91 -7.95 -22.83
N GLU A 47 -5.39 -7.38 -23.94
CA GLU A 47 -5.55 -8.11 -25.20
C GLU A 47 -4.22 -8.69 -25.70
N LEU A 48 -3.13 -7.92 -25.58
CA LEU A 48 -1.79 -8.39 -25.95
C LEU A 48 -1.32 -9.57 -25.09
N LEU A 49 -1.50 -9.51 -23.76
CA LEU A 49 -1.10 -10.57 -22.83
C LEU A 49 -1.84 -11.88 -23.13
N SER A 50 -3.14 -11.81 -23.44
CA SER A 50 -3.91 -13.00 -23.84
C SER A 50 -3.31 -13.75 -25.04
N ARG A 51 -2.63 -13.02 -25.93
CA ARG A 51 -1.97 -13.57 -27.11
C ARG A 51 -0.53 -14.00 -26.86
N LEU A 52 0.22 -13.25 -26.04
CA LEU A 52 1.66 -13.44 -25.86
C LEU A 52 2.03 -14.38 -24.71
N SER A 53 1.16 -14.60 -23.72
CA SER A 53 1.52 -15.38 -22.53
C SER A 53 1.62 -16.88 -22.79
N GLY A 54 0.89 -17.39 -23.79
CA GLY A 54 0.68 -18.83 -24.00
C GLY A 54 -0.45 -19.37 -23.10
N GLU A 55 -1.07 -20.49 -23.50
CA GLU A 55 -2.30 -21.00 -22.88
C GLU A 55 -2.17 -21.26 -21.38
N ASN A 56 -1.14 -21.99 -20.96
CA ASN A 56 -0.94 -22.36 -19.56
C ASN A 56 -0.72 -21.14 -18.67
N GLU A 57 0.05 -20.17 -19.15
CA GLU A 57 0.37 -18.98 -18.37
C GLU A 57 -0.82 -18.00 -18.34
N TYR A 58 -1.58 -17.92 -19.43
CA TYR A 58 -2.82 -17.16 -19.43
C TYR A 58 -3.85 -17.71 -18.45
N LEU A 59 -3.97 -19.05 -18.33
CA LEU A 59 -4.80 -19.66 -17.29
C LEU A 59 -4.37 -19.24 -15.88
N LYS A 60 -3.06 -19.25 -15.59
CA LYS A 60 -2.54 -18.75 -14.30
C LYS A 60 -2.84 -17.28 -14.07
N ILE A 61 -2.76 -16.44 -15.11
CA ILE A 61 -3.16 -15.02 -15.01
C ILE A 61 -4.62 -14.93 -14.53
N LEU A 62 -5.52 -15.72 -15.12
CA LEU A 62 -6.93 -15.74 -14.73
C LEU A 62 -7.12 -16.24 -13.29
N GLU A 63 -6.43 -17.31 -12.90
CA GLU A 63 -6.44 -17.84 -11.53
C GLU A 63 -5.98 -16.77 -10.51
N VAL A 64 -4.86 -16.09 -10.77
CA VAL A 64 -4.35 -15.00 -9.93
C VAL A 64 -5.34 -13.84 -9.85
N GLN A 65 -5.99 -13.47 -10.96
CA GLN A 65 -7.00 -12.40 -10.92
C GLN A 65 -8.25 -12.82 -10.14
N LEU A 66 -8.68 -14.07 -10.25
CA LEU A 66 -9.79 -14.61 -9.46
C LEU A 66 -9.47 -14.58 -7.97
N GLU A 67 -8.28 -15.03 -7.57
CA GLU A 67 -7.82 -14.99 -6.19
C GLU A 67 -7.78 -13.55 -5.65
N HIS A 68 -7.23 -12.60 -6.41
CA HIS A 68 -7.24 -11.20 -6.01
C HIS A 68 -8.65 -10.62 -5.88
N MET A 69 -9.59 -11.01 -6.75
CA MET A 69 -10.98 -10.56 -6.64
C MET A 69 -11.66 -11.14 -5.40
N GLU A 70 -11.43 -12.42 -5.10
CA GLU A 70 -11.96 -13.09 -3.91
C GLU A 70 -11.45 -12.44 -2.63
N GLN A 71 -10.15 -12.20 -2.52
CA GLN A 71 -9.56 -11.56 -1.33
C GLN A 71 -10.13 -10.16 -1.08
N ARG A 72 -10.36 -9.39 -2.13
CA ARG A 72 -10.97 -8.05 -2.06
C ARG A 72 -12.46 -8.08 -1.70
N LEU A 73 -13.10 -9.22 -1.91
CA LEU A 73 -14.46 -9.50 -1.47
C LEU A 73 -14.51 -10.08 -0.04
N GLY A 74 -13.35 -10.31 0.60
CA GLY A 74 -13.28 -10.88 1.95
C GLY A 74 -13.42 -12.40 2.00
N ILE A 75 -13.22 -13.09 0.87
CA ILE A 75 -13.41 -14.55 0.77
C ILE A 75 -12.18 -15.25 0.18
N ASN A 76 -12.08 -16.55 0.40
CA ASN A 76 -11.05 -17.42 -0.18
C ASN A 76 -11.67 -18.66 -0.82
N TRP A 77 -11.17 -19.09 -1.98
CA TRP A 77 -11.47 -20.39 -2.56
C TRP A 77 -10.61 -21.52 -1.95
N HIS A 78 -11.26 -22.58 -1.47
CA HIS A 78 -10.60 -23.81 -1.03
C HIS A 78 -10.82 -24.94 -2.04
N PRO A 79 -9.84 -25.22 -2.92
CA PRO A 79 -10.02 -26.19 -4.00
C PRO A 79 -10.26 -27.62 -3.49
N GLU A 80 -9.60 -28.03 -2.40
CA GLU A 80 -9.74 -29.37 -1.84
C GLU A 80 -11.16 -29.69 -1.37
N GLN A 81 -11.87 -28.67 -0.89
CA GLN A 81 -13.22 -28.79 -0.35
C GLN A 81 -14.28 -28.24 -1.33
N SER A 82 -13.84 -27.60 -2.42
CA SER A 82 -14.70 -26.97 -3.43
C SER A 82 -15.70 -25.97 -2.83
N LEU A 83 -15.22 -25.12 -1.91
CA LEU A 83 -16.05 -24.12 -1.24
C LEU A 83 -15.30 -22.79 -1.04
N HIS A 84 -16.08 -21.72 -0.84
CA HIS A 84 -15.58 -20.42 -0.40
C HIS A 84 -15.73 -20.26 1.12
N THR A 85 -14.72 -19.67 1.75
CA THR A 85 -14.71 -19.32 3.19
C THR A 85 -14.48 -17.84 3.40
N SER A 86 -14.66 -17.37 4.64
CA SER A 86 -14.14 -16.06 5.06
C SER A 86 -12.62 -16.02 4.94
N ILE A 87 -12.08 -14.88 4.52
CA ILE A 87 -10.63 -14.65 4.51
C ILE A 87 -10.01 -14.65 5.91
N SER A 88 -10.78 -14.26 6.93
CA SER A 88 -10.35 -14.18 8.34
C SER A 88 -10.69 -15.42 9.17
N ASP A 89 -11.66 -16.24 8.73
CA ASP A 89 -12.10 -17.45 9.41
C ASP A 89 -12.38 -18.59 8.43
N LEU A 90 -11.43 -19.51 8.32
CA LEU A 90 -11.53 -20.71 7.48
C LEU A 90 -12.67 -21.65 7.89
N GLY A 91 -13.18 -21.55 9.12
CA GLY A 91 -14.33 -22.32 9.61
C GLY A 91 -15.66 -21.75 9.14
N TYR A 92 -15.69 -20.49 8.68
CA TYR A 92 -16.89 -19.83 8.21
C TYR A 92 -17.04 -20.04 6.70
N ILE A 93 -18.06 -20.81 6.31
CA ILE A 93 -18.37 -21.07 4.90
C ILE A 93 -19.17 -19.89 4.33
N ALA A 94 -18.60 -19.23 3.31
CA ALA A 94 -19.21 -18.08 2.65
C ALA A 94 -20.30 -18.47 1.63
N THR A 95 -20.50 -19.76 1.38
CA THR A 95 -21.51 -20.24 0.42
C THR A 95 -22.92 -20.16 1.01
N GLY A 96 -23.85 -19.54 0.28
CA GLY A 96 -25.27 -19.46 0.63
C GLY A 96 -25.76 -18.14 1.22
N HIS A 97 -24.86 -17.21 1.54
CA HIS A 97 -25.19 -15.84 1.92
C HIS A 97 -24.75 -14.85 0.83
N PRO A 98 -25.48 -13.75 0.61
CA PRO A 98 -25.00 -12.67 -0.25
C PRO A 98 -23.65 -12.13 0.25
N LEU A 99 -22.72 -11.86 -0.66
CA LEU A 99 -21.43 -11.22 -0.35
C LEU A 99 -21.56 -9.78 0.14
N LEU A 100 -22.72 -9.17 -0.09
CA LEU A 100 -23.08 -7.83 0.37
C LEU A 100 -24.52 -7.89 0.88
N THR A 101 -24.69 -7.60 2.15
CA THR A 101 -25.98 -7.50 2.83
C THR A 101 -26.30 -6.04 3.14
N MET A 102 -27.58 -5.69 3.30
CA MET A 102 -27.97 -4.29 3.54
C MET A 102 -27.49 -3.74 4.89
N ASP A 103 -27.21 -4.63 5.84
CA ASP A 103 -26.64 -4.34 7.15
C ASP A 103 -25.11 -4.32 7.15
N GLY A 104 -24.45 -4.70 6.04
CA GLY A 104 -23.00 -4.78 5.95
C GLY A 104 -22.39 -5.96 6.71
N ASP A 105 -23.22 -6.84 7.28
CA ASP A 105 -22.81 -8.07 7.96
C ASP A 105 -22.54 -9.17 6.92
N SER A 106 -21.46 -8.97 6.17
CA SER A 106 -21.05 -9.84 5.08
C SER A 106 -19.74 -10.51 5.42
N THR A 107 -19.68 -11.82 5.15
CA THR A 107 -18.52 -12.68 5.45
C THR A 107 -17.18 -12.04 5.05
N GLY A 108 -16.34 -11.73 6.04
CA GLY A 108 -14.99 -11.22 5.83
C GLY A 108 -14.92 -9.79 5.28
N TYR A 109 -16.04 -9.05 5.24
CA TYR A 109 -16.07 -7.68 4.74
C TYR A 109 -15.36 -6.71 5.69
N GLU A 110 -15.42 -6.95 6.99
CA GLU A 110 -14.77 -6.16 8.04
C GLU A 110 -13.32 -6.59 8.35
N SER A 111 -12.79 -7.57 7.62
CA SER A 111 -11.48 -8.15 7.92
C SER A 111 -10.32 -7.29 7.41
N SER A 112 -9.27 -7.14 8.23
CA SER A 112 -8.05 -6.46 7.81
C SER A 112 -7.37 -7.09 6.61
N GLU A 113 -7.52 -8.39 6.38
CA GLU A 113 -7.03 -9.07 5.17
C GLU A 113 -7.67 -8.50 3.90
N ARG A 114 -8.96 -8.13 3.92
CA ARG A 114 -9.62 -7.45 2.79
C ARG A 114 -9.03 -6.06 2.56
N LEU A 115 -8.78 -5.28 3.62
CA LEU A 115 -8.11 -3.98 3.51
C LEU A 115 -6.72 -4.12 2.89
N ILE A 116 -5.96 -5.11 3.32
CA ILE A 116 -4.63 -5.42 2.78
C ILE A 116 -4.72 -5.76 1.29
N ALA A 117 -5.71 -6.58 0.88
CA ALA A 117 -5.94 -6.90 -0.52
C ALA A 117 -6.29 -5.66 -1.36
N GLU A 118 -7.09 -4.73 -0.85
CA GLU A 118 -7.38 -3.45 -1.52
C GLU A 118 -6.13 -2.54 -1.60
N ILE A 119 -5.27 -2.51 -0.58
CA ILE A 119 -3.97 -1.79 -0.63
C ILE A 119 -3.08 -2.35 -1.74
N HIS A 120 -2.96 -3.68 -1.83
CA HIS A 120 -2.15 -4.32 -2.87
C HIS A 120 -2.69 -4.05 -4.28
N ALA A 121 -4.02 -4.01 -4.44
CA ALA A 121 -4.65 -3.79 -5.73
C ALA A 121 -4.61 -2.33 -6.18
N LEU A 122 -4.89 -1.38 -5.29
CA LEU A 122 -5.14 0.02 -5.62
C LEU A 122 -4.03 0.98 -5.20
N GLY A 123 -3.13 0.54 -4.31
CA GLY A 123 -2.17 1.43 -3.66
C GLY A 123 -1.14 2.08 -4.60
N CYS A 124 -0.85 1.43 -5.73
CA CYS A 124 -0.01 1.98 -6.80
C CYS A 124 -0.83 2.56 -7.97
N SER A 125 -2.14 2.73 -7.81
CA SER A 125 -3.00 3.22 -8.88
C SER A 125 -2.63 4.66 -9.25
N GLY A 126 -2.61 4.92 -10.56
CA GLY A 126 -2.52 6.26 -11.11
C GLY A 126 -3.87 6.98 -11.17
N SER A 127 -4.93 6.43 -10.56
CA SER A 127 -6.28 7.02 -10.57
C SER A 127 -6.67 7.59 -9.20
N LEU A 128 -7.11 8.84 -9.18
CA LEU A 128 -7.62 9.48 -7.96
C LEU A 128 -8.85 8.73 -7.41
N SER A 129 -9.70 8.17 -8.29
CA SER A 129 -10.89 7.41 -7.87
C SER A 129 -10.54 6.12 -7.14
N ASP A 130 -9.45 5.46 -7.54
CA ASP A 130 -8.99 4.24 -6.88
C ASP A 130 -8.41 4.54 -5.51
N LEU A 131 -7.63 5.62 -5.39
CA LEU A 131 -7.13 6.08 -4.10
C LEU A 131 -8.27 6.53 -3.18
N ALA A 132 -9.33 7.14 -3.73
CA ALA A 132 -10.55 7.45 -2.99
C ALA A 132 -11.26 6.20 -2.47
N ARG A 133 -11.34 5.14 -3.28
CA ARG A 133 -11.88 3.84 -2.83
C ARG A 133 -11.05 3.27 -1.68
N LEU A 134 -9.73 3.29 -1.80
CA LEU A 134 -8.84 2.85 -0.72
C LEU A 134 -9.02 3.70 0.55
N ALA A 135 -9.17 5.02 0.43
CA ALA A 135 -9.43 5.90 1.56
C ALA A 135 -10.75 5.57 2.27
N ASN A 136 -11.81 5.22 1.53
CA ASN A 136 -13.08 4.76 2.12
C ASN A 136 -12.91 3.40 2.82
N CYS A 137 -12.13 2.48 2.27
CA CYS A 137 -11.84 1.20 2.94
C CYS A 137 -11.12 1.40 4.28
N LEU A 138 -10.27 2.44 4.42
CA LEU A 138 -9.67 2.78 5.72
C LEU A 138 -10.69 3.24 6.76
N ASP A 139 -11.75 3.94 6.34
CA ASP A 139 -12.83 4.35 7.26
C ASP A 139 -13.62 3.14 7.79
N GLU A 140 -13.74 2.07 6.99
CA GLU A 140 -14.43 0.82 7.38
C GLU A 140 -13.65 0.02 8.46
N HIS A 141 -12.31 0.14 8.50
CA HIS A 141 -11.43 -0.66 9.37
C HIS A 141 -10.79 0.16 10.51
N GLY A 142 -11.36 1.33 10.82
CA GLY A 142 -10.83 2.22 11.84
C GLY A 142 -10.74 1.55 13.22
N GLY A 143 -9.53 1.53 13.80
CA GLY A 143 -9.29 1.11 15.18
C GLY A 143 -8.80 -0.33 15.38
N GLU A 144 -8.72 -1.15 14.33
CA GLU A 144 -8.07 -2.46 14.40
C GLU A 144 -6.54 -2.34 14.58
N GLN A 145 -5.92 -3.27 15.29
CA GLN A 145 -4.47 -3.32 15.48
C GLN A 145 -3.87 -4.42 14.61
N ILE A 146 -3.30 -4.04 13.47
CA ILE A 146 -2.71 -4.98 12.51
C ILE A 146 -1.21 -5.13 12.83
N PRO A 147 -0.72 -6.32 13.20
CA PRO A 147 0.69 -6.52 13.53
C PRO A 147 1.60 -6.23 12.33
N VAL A 148 2.69 -5.49 12.57
CA VAL A 148 3.69 -5.19 11.55
C VAL A 148 5.10 -5.47 12.07
N VAL A 149 6.01 -5.72 11.14
CA VAL A 149 7.43 -5.94 11.43
C VAL A 149 8.29 -4.96 10.65
N GLN A 150 9.43 -4.57 11.23
CA GLN A 150 10.43 -3.82 10.47
C GLN A 150 11.06 -4.74 9.42
N SER A 151 11.33 -4.21 8.23
CA SER A 151 12.00 -4.99 7.17
C SER A 151 13.49 -5.23 7.43
N SER A 152 14.07 -4.63 8.48
CA SER A 152 15.49 -4.80 8.83
C SER A 152 15.75 -6.19 9.41
N THR A 153 16.97 -6.67 9.26
CA THR A 153 17.43 -7.97 9.80
C THR A 153 17.72 -7.94 11.30
N GLU A 154 17.57 -6.77 11.94
CA GLU A 154 17.90 -6.60 13.36
C GLU A 154 16.70 -6.99 14.23
N SER A 155 16.96 -7.85 15.22
CA SER A 155 15.96 -8.20 16.23
C SER A 155 15.64 -6.97 17.07
N THR A 156 14.49 -6.35 16.82
CA THR A 156 14.05 -5.18 17.58
C THR A 156 13.42 -5.63 18.91
N PRO A 157 13.62 -4.89 20.01
CA PRO A 157 12.94 -5.13 21.28
C PRO A 157 11.48 -4.63 21.25
N LEU A 158 10.96 -4.20 20.10
CA LEU A 158 9.65 -3.57 19.97
C LEU A 158 8.66 -4.51 19.25
N GLU A 159 7.44 -4.58 19.78
CA GLU A 159 6.27 -5.01 19.02
C GLU A 159 5.63 -3.77 18.39
N LEU A 160 5.27 -3.90 17.12
CA LEU A 160 4.69 -2.83 16.33
C LEU A 160 3.33 -3.27 15.79
N ALA A 161 2.37 -2.36 15.81
CA ALA A 161 1.09 -2.55 15.13
C ALA A 161 0.71 -1.27 14.38
N TRP A 162 0.15 -1.46 13.20
CA TRP A 162 -0.50 -0.42 12.42
C TRP A 162 -1.97 -0.33 12.85
N VAL A 163 -2.44 0.89 13.07
CA VAL A 163 -3.86 1.19 13.27
C VAL A 163 -4.37 1.89 12.02
N PRO A 164 -5.23 1.24 11.19
CA PRO A 164 -5.81 1.86 10.01
C PRO A 164 -6.60 3.10 10.37
N GLN A 165 -6.32 4.19 9.66
CA GLN A 165 -7.06 5.44 9.79
C GLN A 165 -6.79 6.30 8.56
N ARG A 166 -7.85 6.87 7.98
CA ARG A 166 -7.72 7.87 6.93
C ARG A 166 -7.21 9.19 7.52
N CYS A 167 -6.21 9.77 6.87
CA CYS A 167 -5.69 11.12 7.18
C CYS A 167 -5.50 11.39 8.68
N PRO A 168 -4.75 10.53 9.41
CA PRO A 168 -4.52 10.74 10.83
C PRO A 168 -3.86 12.10 11.09
N VAL A 169 -3.07 12.60 10.13
CA VAL A 169 -2.44 13.91 10.16
C VAL A 169 -2.92 14.80 9.02
N ASP A 170 -3.40 15.98 9.38
CA ASP A 170 -3.75 17.06 8.44
C ASP A 170 -2.52 17.94 8.18
N VAL A 171 -1.96 17.89 6.97
CA VAL A 171 -0.97 18.88 6.53
C VAL A 171 -1.71 20.05 5.91
N LEU A 172 -1.64 21.23 6.55
CA LEU A 172 -2.33 22.41 6.04
C LEU A 172 -1.78 22.80 4.68
N ASP A 173 -2.60 22.79 3.63
CA ASP A 173 -2.22 23.43 2.38
C ASP A 173 -2.41 24.95 2.53
N SER A 174 -1.33 25.71 2.33
CA SER A 174 -1.38 27.17 2.27
C SER A 174 -2.33 27.70 1.16
N SER A 175 -2.67 26.87 0.16
CA SER A 175 -3.60 27.17 -0.93
C SER A 175 -5.07 26.85 -0.59
N GLU A 176 -5.36 26.01 0.41
CA GLU A 176 -6.73 25.57 0.76
C GLU A 176 -7.52 26.60 1.60
N VAL A 177 -6.99 27.81 1.79
CA VAL A 177 -7.71 28.93 2.47
C VAL A 177 -8.90 29.47 1.64
N ARG A 178 -9.17 28.93 0.44
CA ARG A 178 -10.37 29.25 -0.32
C ARG A 178 -11.56 28.39 0.13
N SER A 179 -12.22 28.90 1.17
CA SER A 179 -13.55 28.49 1.61
C SER A 179 -14.52 28.34 0.43
N GLY A 180 -15.06 27.14 0.23
CA GLY A 180 -16.25 26.94 -0.62
C GLY A 180 -16.35 25.60 -1.35
N GLU A 181 -15.23 24.98 -1.71
CA GLU A 181 -15.22 23.74 -2.50
C GLU A 181 -14.31 22.68 -1.84
N HIS A 182 -14.76 22.12 -0.72
CA HIS A 182 -14.23 20.83 -0.30
C HIS A 182 -14.74 19.78 -1.30
N THR A 183 -14.00 19.57 -2.38
CA THR A 183 -14.23 18.39 -3.21
C THR A 183 -13.96 17.17 -2.33
N THR A 184 -14.90 16.21 -2.34
CA THR A 184 -14.87 15.03 -1.46
C THR A 184 -13.60 14.17 -1.61
N TYR A 185 -12.78 14.45 -2.63
CA TYR A 185 -11.59 13.70 -3.01
C TYR A 185 -10.39 14.61 -3.36
N SER A 186 -10.19 15.71 -2.63
CA SER A 186 -8.94 16.47 -2.70
C SER A 186 -7.73 15.64 -2.22
N PRO A 187 -6.50 15.89 -2.72
CA PRO A 187 -5.30 15.17 -2.28
C PRO A 187 -5.11 15.17 -0.76
N SER A 188 -5.39 16.29 -0.09
CA SER A 188 -5.35 16.41 1.37
C SER A 188 -6.36 15.49 2.05
N SER A 189 -7.62 15.47 1.59
CA SER A 189 -8.68 14.58 2.12
C SER A 189 -8.44 13.09 1.88
N LEU A 190 -7.59 12.75 0.90
CA LEU A 190 -7.14 11.38 0.62
C LEU A 190 -5.83 11.02 1.34
N GLY A 191 -5.23 11.96 2.07
CA GLY A 191 -4.01 11.74 2.84
C GLY A 191 -2.78 11.65 1.95
N LEU A 192 -2.80 12.26 0.77
CA LEU A 192 -1.70 12.24 -0.18
C LEU A 192 -0.64 13.26 0.23
N LEU A 193 0.56 12.75 0.53
CA LEU A 193 1.69 13.51 1.02
C LEU A 193 2.90 13.31 0.10
N ARG A 194 3.71 14.35 -0.04
CA ARG A 194 5.02 14.25 -0.69
C ARG A 194 6.11 14.49 0.33
N LEU A 195 7.00 13.51 0.46
CA LEU A 195 8.23 13.66 1.24
C LEU A 195 9.39 13.95 0.28
N ASN A 196 9.96 15.15 0.39
CA ASN A 196 11.06 15.59 -0.46
C ASN A 196 12.36 15.75 0.34
N PRO A 197 13.45 15.02 0.04
CA PRO A 197 14.75 15.24 0.66
C PRO A 197 15.35 16.56 0.16
N GLN A 198 15.43 17.58 1.00
CA GLN A 198 16.06 18.85 0.63
C GLN A 198 17.54 18.82 1.00
N ASN A 199 18.44 18.96 0.02
CA ASN A 199 19.87 19.19 0.25
C ASN A 199 20.52 18.26 1.31
N ALA A 200 20.17 16.98 1.34
CA ALA A 200 20.69 16.03 2.33
C ALA A 200 22.16 15.64 2.13
N GLY A 201 22.86 16.24 1.14
CA GLY A 201 24.23 15.85 0.76
C GLY A 201 24.32 14.41 0.21
N LEU A 202 23.18 13.82 -0.13
CA LEU A 202 23.05 12.45 -0.63
C LEU A 202 23.35 12.39 -2.13
N SER A 203 23.84 11.24 -2.59
CA SER A 203 24.13 10.99 -4.00
C SER A 203 22.87 11.17 -4.86
N PRO A 204 22.96 11.65 -6.12
CA PRO A 204 21.78 11.85 -6.99
C PRO A 204 20.89 10.61 -7.15
N THR A 205 21.47 9.42 -6.96
CA THR A 205 20.78 8.13 -7.00
C THR A 205 19.86 7.85 -5.80
N ASP A 206 20.04 8.53 -4.66
CA ASP A 206 19.26 8.33 -3.42
C ASP A 206 18.19 9.42 -3.18
N THR A 207 18.00 10.33 -4.14
CA THR A 207 17.23 11.59 -3.96
C THR A 207 15.84 11.61 -4.58
N ARG A 208 15.16 10.45 -4.68
CA ARG A 208 13.77 10.46 -5.15
C ARG A 208 12.83 10.97 -4.06
N SER A 209 11.92 11.88 -4.42
CA SER A 209 10.78 12.20 -3.56
C SER A 209 9.90 10.96 -3.39
N LEU A 210 9.38 10.74 -2.17
CA LEU A 210 8.36 9.72 -1.94
C LEU A 210 6.98 10.34 -2.12
N HIS A 211 6.15 9.66 -2.88
CA HIS A 211 4.74 10.00 -3.10
C HIS A 211 3.90 9.06 -2.24
N LEU A 212 3.43 9.57 -1.11
CA LEU A 212 2.88 8.79 -0.01
C LEU A 212 1.36 8.93 0.06
N MET A 213 0.66 7.85 0.40
CA MET A 213 -0.72 7.89 0.89
C MET A 213 -0.74 7.47 2.36
N GLN A 214 -1.30 8.30 3.24
CA GLN A 214 -1.49 7.96 4.65
C GLN A 214 -2.51 6.83 4.80
N LEU A 215 -2.11 5.76 5.47
CA LEU A 215 -2.96 4.60 5.76
C LEU A 215 -3.29 4.45 7.25
N GLY A 216 -2.71 5.28 8.11
CA GLY A 216 -2.98 5.26 9.55
C GLY A 216 -1.74 5.64 10.35
N PHE A 217 -1.68 5.17 11.59
CA PHE A 217 -0.55 5.46 12.48
C PHE A 217 0.01 4.20 13.12
N LEU A 218 1.25 4.31 13.59
CA LEU A 218 1.97 3.19 14.18
C LEU A 218 1.96 3.31 15.70
N ILE A 219 1.58 2.22 16.37
CA ILE A 219 1.72 2.03 17.81
C ILE A 219 2.82 1.03 18.12
N MET A 220 3.42 1.15 19.30
CA MET A 220 4.53 0.32 19.74
C MET A 220 4.38 -0.09 21.21
N LYS A 221 4.99 -1.21 21.59
CA LYS A 221 5.25 -1.60 22.98
C LYS A 221 6.54 -2.42 23.06
N LEU A 222 7.10 -2.59 24.26
CA LEU A 222 8.29 -3.41 24.46
C LEU A 222 7.95 -4.90 24.49
N LYS A 223 8.80 -5.73 23.86
CA LYS A 223 8.80 -7.19 23.99
C LYS A 223 9.32 -7.54 25.39
N ALA A 224 8.41 -7.67 26.35
CA ALA A 224 8.74 -8.11 27.70
C ALA A 224 8.00 -9.42 28.04
N PRO A 225 8.59 -10.31 28.83
CA PRO A 225 7.95 -11.55 29.28
C PRO A 225 6.77 -11.31 30.25
N SER A 226 6.66 -10.11 30.84
CA SER A 226 5.48 -9.68 31.60
C SER A 226 4.58 -8.80 30.75
N SER A 227 3.29 -9.15 30.73
CA SER A 227 2.20 -8.54 29.96
C SER A 227 1.82 -7.10 30.38
N GLU A 228 2.74 -6.34 30.95
CA GLU A 228 2.46 -5.04 31.61
C GLU A 228 2.72 -3.81 30.72
N HIS A 229 3.21 -3.98 29.49
CA HIS A 229 3.50 -2.83 28.63
C HIS A 229 2.27 -2.46 27.78
N GLU A 230 1.66 -1.31 28.10
CA GLU A 230 0.59 -0.72 27.30
C GLU A 230 1.10 -0.27 25.93
N TRP A 231 0.25 -0.43 24.91
CA TRP A 231 0.48 0.16 23.60
C TRP A 231 0.55 1.68 23.69
N ARG A 232 1.54 2.27 23.04
CA ARG A 232 1.70 3.73 22.95
C ARG A 232 1.90 4.18 21.52
N GLU A 233 1.50 5.40 21.22
CA GLU A 233 1.79 6.05 19.95
C GLU A 233 3.30 6.17 19.72
N SER A 234 3.74 5.85 18.50
CA SER A 234 5.14 6.01 18.11
C SER A 234 5.48 7.38 17.55
N GLY A 235 4.47 8.20 17.24
CA GLY A 235 4.62 9.45 16.48
C GLY A 235 4.87 9.25 14.98
N HIS A 236 4.74 8.02 14.47
CA HIS A 236 4.84 7.71 13.04
C HIS A 236 3.46 7.52 12.42
N ILE A 237 3.29 8.04 11.22
CA ILE A 237 2.23 7.61 10.31
C ILE A 237 2.68 6.34 9.60
N VAL A 238 1.73 5.48 9.27
CA VAL A 238 1.91 4.40 8.30
C VAL A 238 1.47 4.93 6.95
N ALA A 239 2.35 4.85 5.96
CA ALA A 239 2.10 5.37 4.63
C ALA A 239 2.57 4.41 3.56
N LEU A 240 1.86 4.41 2.43
CA LEU A 240 2.23 3.67 1.24
C LEU A 240 2.94 4.57 0.24
N ASP A 241 4.12 4.18 -0.23
CA ASP A 241 4.74 4.79 -1.42
C ASP A 241 3.99 4.34 -2.67
N ARG A 242 3.18 5.23 -3.25
CA ARG A 242 2.36 4.99 -4.45
C ARG A 242 3.19 4.56 -5.66
N THR A 243 4.50 4.86 -5.68
CA THR A 243 5.38 4.48 -6.79
C THR A 243 5.86 3.03 -6.69
N SER A 244 6.14 2.55 -5.47
CA SER A 244 6.75 1.23 -5.24
C SER A 244 5.82 0.21 -4.59
N GLY A 245 4.67 0.64 -4.08
CA GLY A 245 3.73 -0.16 -3.31
C GLY A 245 4.30 -0.66 -1.99
N GLN A 246 5.35 0.00 -1.48
CA GLN A 246 5.98 -0.36 -0.21
C GLN A 246 5.39 0.45 0.94
N LEU A 247 5.24 -0.20 2.09
CA LEU A 247 4.78 0.44 3.32
C LEU A 247 5.95 1.01 4.11
N PHE A 248 5.77 2.22 4.61
CA PHE A 248 6.72 2.94 5.44
C PHE A 248 6.05 3.44 6.72
N ALA A 249 6.75 3.32 7.84
CA ALA A 249 6.51 4.14 9.01
C ALA A 249 7.32 5.43 8.85
N VAL A 250 6.64 6.59 8.83
CA VAL A 250 7.26 7.91 8.66
C VAL A 250 7.00 8.74 9.91
N PHE A 251 8.07 9.15 10.59
CA PHE A 251 8.00 9.93 11.80
C PHE A 251 7.57 11.36 11.52
N VAL A 252 6.48 11.78 12.14
CA VAL A 252 5.94 13.14 12.05
C VAL A 252 5.76 13.78 13.43
N GLY A 253 6.21 13.09 14.48
CA GLY A 253 6.25 13.58 15.87
C GLY A 253 4.96 13.37 16.67
N LYS A 254 3.89 12.88 16.04
CA LYS A 254 2.60 12.55 16.67
C LYS A 254 1.81 11.58 15.81
N ALA A 255 0.93 10.79 16.41
CA ALA A 255 0.09 9.88 15.63
C ALA A 255 -1.04 10.61 14.90
N GLN A 256 -1.62 11.66 15.51
CA GLN A 256 -2.82 12.32 15.00
C GLN A 256 -2.80 13.86 15.10
N GLY A 257 -3.56 14.53 14.23
CA GLY A 257 -3.84 15.97 14.26
C GLY A 257 -2.99 16.84 13.31
N ARG A 258 -3.17 18.17 13.36
CA ARG A 258 -2.67 19.12 12.35
C ARG A 258 -1.16 19.37 12.36
N ILE A 259 -0.49 19.24 11.23
CA ILE A 259 0.93 19.61 11.03
C ILE A 259 1.03 20.82 10.10
N SER A 260 1.92 21.74 10.43
CA SER A 260 2.22 22.88 9.57
C SER A 260 3.12 22.44 8.41
N PRO A 261 2.82 22.83 7.16
CA PRO A 261 3.65 22.49 6.00
C PRO A 261 5.07 23.02 6.20
N GLY A 262 6.05 22.25 5.77
CA GLY A 262 7.46 22.64 5.76
C GLY A 262 8.19 22.79 7.09
N ILE A 263 7.60 22.34 8.20
CA ILE A 263 8.27 22.32 9.51
C ILE A 263 8.51 20.87 9.93
N LEU A 264 9.72 20.38 9.70
CA LEU A 264 10.29 19.22 10.40
C LEU A 264 11.50 19.63 11.28
N SER A 265 11.71 20.94 11.50
CA SER A 265 12.83 21.47 12.31
C SER A 265 12.63 21.32 13.83
N HIS A 266 11.45 20.88 14.28
CA HIS A 266 11.10 20.75 15.71
C HIS A 266 10.40 19.43 16.04
N ILE A 267 10.70 18.36 15.31
CA ILE A 267 10.14 17.06 15.68
C ILE A 267 10.77 16.62 17.01
N PRO A 268 9.97 16.16 18.00
CA PRO A 268 10.50 15.48 19.19
C PRO A 268 11.50 14.39 18.80
N ARG A 269 12.43 14.02 19.68
CA ARG A 269 13.36 12.91 19.39
C ARG A 269 12.56 11.67 18.99
N THR A 270 12.98 11.00 17.92
CA THR A 270 12.44 9.70 17.56
C THR A 270 12.50 8.76 18.76
N PRO A 271 11.50 7.88 18.94
CA PRO A 271 11.58 6.83 19.94
C PRO A 271 12.91 6.06 19.80
N PRO A 272 13.54 5.67 20.92
CA PRO A 272 14.67 4.76 20.85
C PRO A 272 14.26 3.48 20.12
N ASP A 273 15.18 2.94 19.31
CA ASP A 273 15.02 1.70 18.54
C ASP A 273 14.01 1.75 17.37
N LEU A 274 13.60 2.95 16.95
CA LEU A 274 12.81 3.17 15.73
C LEU A 274 13.35 4.36 14.92
N ASN A 275 13.81 4.11 13.69
CA ASN A 275 14.32 5.16 12.82
C ASN A 275 13.19 6.05 12.30
N SER A 276 13.53 7.28 11.93
CA SER A 276 12.56 8.27 11.43
C SER A 276 11.77 7.79 10.21
N ILE A 277 12.39 6.98 9.35
CA ILE A 277 11.71 6.29 8.25
C ILE A 277 12.12 4.83 8.30
N VAL A 278 11.13 3.94 8.35
CA VAL A 278 11.33 2.49 8.39
C VAL A 278 10.41 1.84 7.37
N LYS A 279 10.96 0.97 6.53
CA LYS A 279 10.15 0.06 5.71
C LYS A 279 9.52 -1.00 6.63
N ILE A 280 8.20 -1.12 6.60
CA ILE A 280 7.46 -2.11 7.38
C ILE A 280 6.84 -3.17 6.48
N LYS A 281 6.55 -4.34 7.04
CA LYS A 281 5.78 -5.42 6.40
C LYS A 281 4.67 -5.86 7.33
N LEU A 282 3.59 -6.38 6.74
CA LEU A 282 2.48 -6.96 7.49
C LEU A 282 2.92 -8.32 8.07
N GLY A 283 2.51 -8.63 9.30
CA GLY A 283 2.98 -9.83 10.02
C GLY A 283 2.67 -11.16 9.34
N GLY A 284 1.69 -11.22 8.44
CA GLY A 284 1.31 -12.42 7.67
C GLY A 284 2.18 -12.71 6.44
N ASP A 285 2.99 -11.76 5.98
CA ASP A 285 3.84 -11.89 4.77
C ASP A 285 5.05 -12.82 4.97
N VAL A 286 5.17 -13.50 6.11
CA VAL A 286 6.27 -14.44 6.38
C VAL A 286 6.13 -15.73 5.55
N ASN A 287 4.93 -16.05 5.06
CA ASN A 287 4.67 -17.23 4.23
C ASN A 287 4.32 -16.92 2.76
N GLY A 288 4.13 -15.65 2.39
CA GLY A 288 3.97 -15.21 1.00
C GLY A 288 5.33 -15.13 0.32
N THR A 289 5.45 -15.69 -0.88
CA THR A 289 6.68 -15.76 -1.71
C THR A 289 7.77 -14.75 -1.32
N HIS A 290 8.84 -15.27 -0.72
CA HIS A 290 10.07 -14.54 -0.44
C HIS A 290 10.70 -14.03 -1.74
N TYR A 291 10.21 -12.91 -2.26
CA TYR A 291 10.98 -12.12 -3.20
C TYR A 291 11.79 -11.11 -2.41
N SER A 292 13.09 -11.41 -2.35
CA SER A 292 14.16 -10.57 -1.83
C SER A 292 14.14 -9.22 -2.52
N ASP A 293 13.33 -8.30 -2.00
CA ASP A 293 13.32 -6.92 -2.44
C ASP A 293 14.59 -6.26 -1.86
N ASN A 294 15.70 -6.39 -2.59
CA ASN A 294 17.04 -5.90 -2.24
C ASN A 294 17.15 -4.37 -2.14
N HIS A 295 16.03 -3.67 -2.22
CA HIS A 295 15.98 -2.24 -1.95
C HIS A 295 15.96 -2.04 -0.45
N SER A 296 17.14 -1.69 0.09
CA SER A 296 17.31 -1.16 1.43
C SER A 296 16.31 -0.04 1.68
N SER A 297 15.80 0.05 2.91
CA SER A 297 15.04 1.23 3.34
C SER A 297 15.83 2.47 2.94
N PRO A 298 15.22 3.43 2.23
CA PRO A 298 15.92 4.64 1.87
C PRO A 298 16.34 5.35 3.16
N GLU A 299 17.63 5.63 3.28
CA GLU A 299 18.20 6.24 4.48
C GLU A 299 17.91 7.75 4.45
N PHE A 300 16.68 8.11 4.82
CA PHE A 300 16.26 9.49 4.90
C PHE A 300 16.49 10.04 6.31
N ASP A 301 17.28 11.11 6.40
CA ASP A 301 17.27 11.98 7.57
C ASP A 301 16.04 12.89 7.50
N ILE A 302 15.01 12.57 8.29
CA ILE A 302 13.74 13.33 8.33
C ILE A 302 13.95 14.81 8.66
N THR A 303 15.03 15.17 9.38
CA THR A 303 15.34 16.58 9.72
C THR A 303 15.77 17.40 8.50
N LYS A 304 16.11 16.71 7.40
CA LYS A 304 16.47 17.29 6.09
C LYS A 304 15.42 17.00 5.03
N CYS A 305 14.25 16.51 5.43
CA CYS A 305 13.13 16.28 4.54
C CYS A 305 12.04 17.33 4.74
N HIS A 306 11.28 17.59 3.69
CA HIS A 306 10.10 18.45 3.69
C HIS A 306 8.88 17.58 3.42
N LEU A 307 7.84 17.75 4.23
CA LEU A 307 6.56 17.04 4.08
C LEU A 307 5.47 18.05 3.70
N ASP A 308 4.85 17.82 2.55
CA ASP A 308 3.75 18.63 2.01
C ASP A 308 2.58 17.75 1.55
N VAL A 309 1.44 18.37 1.24
CA VAL A 309 0.40 17.77 0.41
C VAL A 309 0.98 17.44 -0.98
N ASP A 310 0.72 16.25 -1.48
CA ASP A 310 1.19 15.84 -2.82
C ASP A 310 0.39 16.59 -3.91
N PRO A 311 1.05 17.33 -4.82
CA PRO A 311 0.36 17.96 -5.94
C PRO A 311 -0.24 16.96 -6.95
N CYS A 312 0.11 15.68 -6.86
CA CYS A 312 -0.44 14.58 -7.66
C CYS A 312 -0.42 14.80 -9.19
N PRO A 313 0.67 15.34 -9.79
CA PRO A 313 0.73 15.55 -11.24
C PRO A 313 0.73 14.23 -12.04
N ASP A 314 0.99 13.11 -11.36
CA ASP A 314 1.01 11.76 -11.90
C ASP A 314 -0.38 11.09 -11.91
N LEU A 315 -1.38 11.67 -11.25
CA LEU A 315 -2.71 11.08 -11.13
C LEU A 315 -3.66 11.56 -12.23
N VAL A 316 -4.42 10.61 -12.77
CA VAL A 316 -5.56 10.85 -13.65
C VAL A 316 -6.81 11.03 -12.79
N THR A 317 -7.58 12.07 -13.10
CA THR A 317 -8.87 12.41 -12.46
C THR A 317 -10.04 11.69 -13.10
#